data_AF-A0A954SD99-F1
#
_entry.id   AF-A0A954SD99-F1
#
_cell.length_a   1.000
_cell.length_b   1.000
_cell.length_c   1.000
_cell.angle_alpha   90.00
_cell.angle_beta   90.00
_cell.angle_gamma   90.00
#
_symmetry.space_group_name_H-M   'P 1'
#
loop_
_entity.id
_entity.type
_entity.pdbx_description
1 polymer ?
#
loop_
_entity_poly.entity_id
_entity_poly.type
_entity_poly.pdbx_seq_one_letter_code
_entity_poly.pdbx_strand_id
1 'polypeptide(L)'
;PQMVGAGVLVQPLLNLPHAVGVVMVGTVVILIVVTAGMVSTTWVQFLKGSLLVIFSALLTSMILERGFEVKRGGIDGHEFQTLGPMEMDEIPERLNEVQPGITETGINMESAAVPFVRIDREGKASEYWTIENLGNGTVLLHETQTLRNLPDGTILVNGLPKGREKGEPELHPAGFVTKLPGDQQKTGPLTVTSFFSTLQQSEVVLWDYFDLKIEGESDTRVYFQKRTPGSHVLRPGEYPKFSGIRKDELAGKLNFLSLMLALFCGTASLPHILIRYYTVKDESSARKSTIVGIASIGFFYVLTLYMGLGAMTSGSLDITNSNMAAPLLAQSMSTLLFAAISAIAFTTVLGTVSGLILASAGAVTHDLLVSVAGWEMTDHEKVRVAKISSVVVGAIAIVLGILFKGMNVSYLVGWAFSVAASANLPSLVMILFWRGVTKQGVVAAVIVGMVSSLGWILLSAETFKEVYGMKGHPGFTPFGQPGIVTIPLGFLTLVLVSLMTAKRTDTAVEAAA
;
A
#
# COMPACT_ATOMS: atom_id res chain seq x y z
N PRO A 1 -6.73 3.37 5.22
CA PRO A 1 -6.35 2.94 3.86
C PRO A 1 -7.18 3.58 2.73
N GLN A 2 -8.50 3.38 2.70
CA GLN A 2 -9.34 3.84 1.59
C GLN A 2 -9.35 5.37 1.42
N MET A 3 -9.42 6.13 2.53
CA MET A 3 -9.34 7.60 2.48
C MET A 3 -8.00 8.12 1.94
N VAL A 4 -6.89 7.48 2.33
CA VAL A 4 -5.54 7.80 1.81
C VAL A 4 -5.48 7.51 0.30
N GLY A 5 -5.98 6.35 -0.12
CA GLY A 5 -6.05 6.00 -1.55
C GLY A 5 -6.90 6.99 -2.36
N ALA A 6 -7.99 7.52 -1.80
CA ALA A 6 -8.80 8.54 -2.45
C ALA A 6 -8.04 9.85 -2.67
N GLY A 7 -7.33 10.33 -1.64
CA GLY A 7 -6.50 11.54 -1.75
C GLY A 7 -5.41 11.39 -2.82
N VAL A 8 -4.78 10.21 -2.87
CA VAL A 8 -3.77 9.88 -3.87
C VAL A 8 -4.32 9.84 -5.29
N LEU A 9 -5.54 9.33 -5.51
CA LEU A 9 -6.17 9.34 -6.83
C LEU A 9 -6.55 10.74 -7.30
N VAL A 10 -7.04 11.59 -6.39
CA VAL A 10 -7.52 12.95 -6.75
C VAL A 10 -6.36 13.86 -7.14
N GLN A 11 -5.20 13.71 -6.50
CA GLN A 11 -4.06 14.60 -6.72
C GLN A 11 -3.63 14.71 -8.20
N PRO A 12 -3.36 13.60 -8.92
CA PRO A 12 -3.02 13.67 -10.35
C PRO A 12 -4.22 13.94 -11.26
N LEU A 13 -5.45 13.59 -10.84
CA LEU A 13 -6.64 13.75 -11.70
C LEU A 13 -7.15 15.19 -11.76
N LEU A 14 -7.13 15.89 -10.64
CA LEU A 14 -7.67 17.26 -10.53
C LEU A 14 -6.57 18.31 -10.31
N ASN A 15 -5.30 17.89 -10.24
CA ASN A 15 -4.17 18.75 -9.86
C ASN A 15 -4.39 19.47 -8.52
N LEU A 16 -5.01 18.78 -7.56
CA LEU A 16 -5.34 19.32 -6.24
C LEU A 16 -4.44 18.73 -5.16
N PRO A 17 -4.09 19.48 -4.09
CA PRO A 17 -3.34 18.93 -2.98
C PRO A 17 -4.05 17.72 -2.36
N HIS A 18 -3.28 16.71 -1.95
CA HIS A 18 -3.79 15.49 -1.33
C HIS A 18 -4.86 15.74 -0.25
N ALA A 19 -4.63 16.72 0.65
CA ALA A 19 -5.58 17.04 1.71
C ALA A 19 -6.94 17.51 1.18
N VAL A 20 -6.95 18.32 0.13
CA VAL A 20 -8.18 18.77 -0.55
C VAL A 20 -8.90 17.57 -1.15
N GLY A 21 -8.16 16.64 -1.78
CA GLY A 21 -8.72 15.41 -2.31
C GLY A 21 -9.39 14.54 -1.24
N VAL A 22 -8.73 14.32 -0.09
CA VAL A 22 -9.30 13.56 1.03
C VAL A 22 -10.56 14.23 1.58
N VAL A 23 -10.54 15.55 1.79
CA VAL A 23 -11.69 16.31 2.31
C VAL A 23 -12.85 16.29 1.32
N MET A 24 -12.58 16.50 0.03
CA MET A 24 -13.60 16.47 -1.03
C MET A 24 -14.29 15.11 -1.08
N VAL A 25 -13.51 14.02 -1.20
CA VAL A 25 -14.05 12.66 -1.23
C VAL A 25 -14.81 12.36 0.06
N GLY A 26 -14.24 12.67 1.22
CA GLY A 26 -14.88 12.41 2.51
C GLY A 26 -16.21 13.13 2.66
N THR A 27 -16.28 14.40 2.25
CA THR A 27 -17.51 15.20 2.28
C THR A 27 -18.57 14.61 1.36
N VAL A 28 -18.19 14.23 0.13
CA VAL A 28 -19.10 13.57 -0.83
C VAL A 28 -19.63 12.26 -0.25
N VAL A 29 -18.76 11.44 0.35
CA VAL A 29 -19.18 10.17 0.96
C VAL A 29 -20.14 10.39 2.12
N ILE A 30 -19.85 11.34 3.02
CA ILE A 30 -20.72 11.66 4.16
C ILE A 30 -22.09 12.11 3.63
N LEU A 31 -22.13 12.98 2.63
CA LEU A 31 -23.38 13.44 2.02
C LEU A 31 -24.17 12.27 1.44
N ILE A 32 -23.52 11.38 0.68
CA ILE A 32 -24.15 10.17 0.13
C ILE A 32 -24.74 9.29 1.24
N VAL A 33 -23.99 9.02 2.31
CA VAL A 33 -24.47 8.16 3.42
C VAL A 33 -25.66 8.79 4.15
N VAL A 34 -25.63 10.11 4.39
CA VAL A 34 -26.69 10.83 5.08
C VAL A 34 -27.98 10.90 4.23
N THR A 35 -27.87 10.90 2.90
CA THR A 35 -28.98 11.11 1.97
C THR A 35 -29.55 9.83 1.34
N ALA A 36 -28.71 8.90 0.88
CA ALA A 36 -29.10 7.87 -0.10
C ALA A 36 -29.67 6.57 0.49
N GLY A 37 -29.45 6.28 1.78
CA GLY A 37 -29.94 5.03 2.40
C GLY A 37 -29.28 3.74 1.89
N MET A 38 -29.59 2.60 2.52
CA MET A 38 -28.76 1.38 2.42
C MET A 38 -28.97 0.54 1.15
N VAL A 39 -30.12 0.61 0.48
CA VAL A 39 -30.53 -0.38 -0.54
C VAL A 39 -29.81 -0.22 -1.89
N SER A 40 -29.54 1.02 -2.32
CA SER A 40 -28.85 1.28 -3.60
C SER A 40 -27.39 0.79 -3.59
N THR A 41 -26.78 0.72 -2.41
CA THR A 41 -25.34 0.44 -2.27
C THR A 41 -24.93 -0.95 -2.76
N THR A 42 -25.82 -1.95 -2.69
CA THR A 42 -25.50 -3.34 -3.08
C THR A 42 -25.30 -3.48 -4.59
N TRP A 43 -26.22 -2.94 -5.40
CA TRP A 43 -26.11 -2.98 -6.86
C TRP A 43 -24.93 -2.17 -7.37
N VAL A 44 -24.69 -1.00 -6.77
CA VAL A 44 -23.51 -0.17 -7.09
C VAL A 44 -22.21 -0.91 -6.78
N GLN A 45 -22.16 -1.66 -5.67
CA GLN A 45 -20.99 -2.44 -5.30
C GLN A 45 -20.72 -3.62 -6.23
N PHE A 46 -21.76 -4.30 -6.70
CA PHE A 46 -21.62 -5.36 -7.69
C PHE A 46 -21.11 -4.79 -9.03
N LEU A 47 -21.75 -3.74 -9.55
CA LEU A 47 -21.39 -3.14 -10.83
C LEU A 47 -19.94 -2.66 -10.85
N LYS A 48 -19.51 -1.91 -9.84
CA LYS A 48 -18.13 -1.41 -9.76
C LYS A 48 -17.10 -2.53 -9.58
N GLY A 49 -17.44 -3.58 -8.83
CA GLY A 49 -16.57 -4.75 -8.65
C GLY A 49 -16.37 -5.49 -9.98
N SER A 50 -17.45 -5.71 -10.72
CA SER A 50 -17.41 -6.31 -12.06
C SER A 50 -16.61 -5.44 -13.04
N LEU A 51 -16.82 -4.12 -13.05
CA LEU A 51 -16.03 -3.20 -13.87
C LEU A 51 -14.53 -3.27 -13.55
N LEU A 52 -14.17 -3.32 -12.27
CA LEU A 52 -12.78 -3.42 -11.84
C LEU A 52 -12.12 -4.70 -12.39
N VAL A 53 -12.79 -5.85 -12.28
CA VAL A 53 -12.25 -7.13 -12.78
C VAL A 53 -12.14 -7.10 -14.31
N ILE A 54 -13.16 -6.61 -15.01
CA ILE A 54 -13.15 -6.53 -16.49
C ILE A 54 -12.02 -5.62 -16.98
N PHE A 55 -11.89 -4.42 -16.43
CA PHE A 55 -10.83 -3.48 -16.86
C PHE A 55 -9.44 -3.96 -16.48
N SER A 56 -9.28 -4.66 -15.35
CA SER A 56 -8.00 -5.28 -14.99
C SER A 56 -7.64 -6.41 -15.95
N ALA A 57 -8.63 -7.19 -16.41
CA ALA A 57 -8.42 -8.24 -17.40
C ALA A 57 -8.07 -7.66 -18.77
N LEU A 58 -8.76 -6.59 -19.20
CA LEU A 58 -8.43 -5.84 -20.41
C LEU A 58 -7.00 -5.28 -20.34
N LEU A 59 -6.65 -4.61 -19.24
CA LEU A 59 -5.30 -4.07 -19.07
C LEU A 59 -4.25 -5.18 -19.10
N THR A 60 -4.52 -6.31 -18.46
CA THR A 60 -3.62 -7.48 -18.48
C THR A 60 -3.46 -8.04 -19.90
N SER A 61 -4.56 -8.17 -20.67
CA SER A 61 -4.51 -8.59 -22.07
C SER A 61 -3.65 -7.64 -22.91
N MET A 62 -3.83 -6.33 -22.72
CA MET A 62 -3.03 -5.32 -23.41
C MET A 62 -1.55 -5.37 -23.02
N ILE A 63 -1.22 -5.67 -21.77
CA ILE A 63 0.18 -5.83 -21.33
C ILE A 63 0.81 -7.01 -22.09
N LEU A 64 0.09 -8.13 -22.18
CA LEU A 64 0.52 -9.32 -22.89
C LEU A 64 0.67 -9.06 -24.40
N GLU A 65 -0.28 -8.35 -25.02
CA GLU A 65 -0.21 -7.98 -26.45
C GLU A 65 0.94 -7.01 -26.76
N ARG A 66 1.18 -6.02 -25.88
CA ARG A 66 2.28 -5.06 -26.03
C ARG A 66 3.64 -5.73 -25.88
N GLY A 67 3.75 -6.67 -24.94
CA GLY A 67 5.00 -7.29 -24.55
C GLY A 67 5.99 -6.30 -23.91
N PHE A 68 7.27 -6.66 -23.90
CA PHE A 68 8.35 -5.81 -23.40
C PHE A 68 9.08 -5.09 -24.54
N GLU A 69 9.53 -3.89 -24.24
CA GLU A 69 10.30 -3.02 -25.14
C GLU A 69 11.47 -2.47 -24.34
N VAL A 70 12.67 -2.53 -24.93
CA VAL A 70 13.84 -1.89 -24.35
C VAL A 70 13.66 -0.38 -24.44
N LYS A 71 13.72 0.29 -23.29
CA LYS A 71 13.67 1.74 -23.19
C LYS A 71 14.81 2.22 -22.31
N ARG A 72 15.20 3.48 -22.49
CA ARG A 72 16.21 4.16 -21.66
C ARG A 72 15.61 5.28 -20.82
N GLY A 73 14.28 5.37 -20.79
CA GLY A 73 13.60 6.56 -20.32
C GLY A 73 12.13 6.38 -19.94
N GLY A 74 11.57 7.44 -19.37
CA GLY A 74 10.17 7.53 -18.98
C GLY A 74 9.22 7.72 -20.16
N ILE A 75 7.91 7.63 -19.90
CA ILE A 75 6.86 7.92 -20.90
C ILE A 75 6.80 9.39 -21.33
N ASP A 76 7.47 10.27 -20.60
CA ASP A 76 7.64 11.69 -20.88
C ASP A 76 8.70 11.97 -21.97
N GLY A 77 9.47 10.95 -22.35
CA GLY A 77 10.54 11.05 -23.34
C GLY A 77 11.90 11.40 -22.76
N HIS A 78 12.03 11.55 -21.43
CA HIS A 78 13.34 11.76 -20.79
C HIS A 78 14.12 10.44 -20.77
N GLU A 79 15.30 10.42 -21.36
CA GLU A 79 16.22 9.28 -21.31
C GLU A 79 17.22 9.47 -20.18
N PHE A 80 17.18 8.56 -19.21
CA PHE A 80 18.13 8.57 -18.10
C PHE A 80 19.51 8.18 -18.59
N GLN A 81 20.48 8.99 -18.24
CA GLN A 81 21.85 8.82 -18.68
C GLN A 81 22.58 7.82 -17.79
N THR A 82 23.44 7.03 -18.43
CA THR A 82 24.46 6.21 -17.76
C THR A 82 25.77 6.47 -18.47
N LEU A 83 26.78 6.92 -17.72
CA LEU A 83 28.12 7.20 -18.24
C LEU A 83 29.08 6.07 -17.83
N GLY A 84 30.05 5.78 -18.69
CA GLY A 84 31.00 4.69 -18.52
C GLY A 84 30.69 3.45 -19.38
N PRO A 85 31.43 2.35 -19.20
CA PRO A 85 32.46 2.14 -18.16
C PRO A 85 33.66 3.07 -18.32
N MET A 86 34.19 3.53 -17.19
CA MET A 86 35.31 4.48 -17.11
C MET A 86 36.11 4.28 -15.83
N GLU A 87 37.34 4.76 -15.77
CA GLU A 87 38.12 4.77 -14.52
C GLU A 87 37.63 5.90 -13.60
N MET A 88 37.90 5.78 -12.30
CA MET A 88 37.33 6.68 -11.29
C MET A 88 37.89 8.10 -11.35
N ASP A 89 39.11 8.26 -11.86
CA ASP A 89 39.79 9.53 -12.12
C ASP A 89 39.28 10.26 -13.36
N GLU A 90 38.63 9.55 -14.29
CA GLU A 90 38.03 10.13 -15.50
C GLU A 90 36.64 10.78 -15.24
N ILE A 91 36.05 10.55 -14.06
CA ILE A 91 34.72 11.05 -13.66
C ILE A 91 34.53 12.56 -13.91
N PRO A 92 35.45 13.45 -13.47
CA PRO A 92 35.27 14.88 -13.62
C PRO A 92 35.22 15.31 -15.08
N GLU A 93 36.08 14.70 -15.92
CA GLU A 93 36.17 15.03 -17.35
C GLU A 93 34.88 14.61 -18.08
N ARG A 94 34.42 13.38 -17.87
CA ARG A 94 33.18 12.89 -18.50
C ARG A 94 31.93 13.64 -18.07
N LEU A 95 31.84 14.02 -16.80
CA LEU A 95 30.71 14.82 -16.32
C LEU A 95 30.71 16.20 -16.98
N ASN A 96 31.87 16.82 -17.14
CA ASN A 96 31.98 18.12 -17.80
C ASN A 96 31.70 18.04 -19.32
N GLU A 97 31.99 16.92 -20.00
CA GLU A 97 31.60 16.67 -21.40
C GLU A 97 30.07 16.69 -21.58
N VAL A 98 29.37 16.03 -20.65
CA VAL A 98 27.91 15.83 -20.71
C VAL A 98 27.16 17.07 -20.19
N GLN A 99 27.74 17.75 -19.20
CA GLN A 99 27.18 18.93 -18.57
C GLN A 99 28.28 20.01 -18.36
N PRO A 100 28.46 20.93 -19.33
CA PRO A 100 29.53 21.92 -19.24
C PRO A 100 29.32 22.94 -18.11
N GLY A 101 30.40 23.29 -17.40
CA GLY A 101 30.42 24.33 -16.36
C GLY A 101 30.15 23.82 -14.94
N ILE A 102 30.55 22.58 -14.65
CA ILE A 102 30.45 21.96 -13.33
C ILE A 102 31.67 22.29 -12.49
N THR A 103 31.46 22.52 -11.19
CA THR A 103 32.50 22.36 -10.16
C THR A 103 32.20 21.11 -9.36
N GLU A 104 33.07 20.10 -9.45
CA GLU A 104 32.96 18.91 -8.61
C GLU A 104 33.39 19.27 -7.18
N THR A 105 32.54 18.97 -6.20
CA THR A 105 32.80 19.29 -4.78
C THR A 105 33.00 18.06 -3.89
N GLY A 106 32.97 16.85 -4.48
CA GLY A 106 33.49 15.64 -3.86
C GLY A 106 32.76 14.34 -4.21
N ILE A 107 33.56 13.27 -4.36
CA ILE A 107 33.11 11.88 -4.38
C ILE A 107 32.92 11.41 -2.94
N ASN A 108 31.73 10.96 -2.57
CA ASN A 108 31.48 10.38 -1.26
C ASN A 108 31.28 8.86 -1.39
N MET A 109 32.26 8.10 -0.90
CA MET A 109 32.24 6.63 -0.93
C MET A 109 31.85 5.98 0.40
N GLU A 110 31.82 6.73 1.51
CA GLU A 110 31.72 6.14 2.87
C GLU A 110 30.46 6.54 3.65
N SER A 111 29.82 7.67 3.36
CA SER A 111 28.77 8.23 4.23
C SER A 111 27.33 7.93 3.80
N ALA A 112 27.11 7.33 2.62
CA ALA A 112 25.77 7.00 2.11
C ALA A 112 25.62 5.51 1.85
N ALA A 113 24.36 5.05 1.77
CA ALA A 113 24.04 3.65 1.47
C ALA A 113 24.57 3.19 0.08
N VAL A 114 24.86 4.14 -0.82
CA VAL A 114 25.44 3.93 -2.15
C VAL A 114 26.45 5.05 -2.43
N PRO A 115 27.62 4.75 -3.04
CA PRO A 115 28.58 5.78 -3.45
C PRO A 115 27.98 6.77 -4.46
N PHE A 116 28.30 8.05 -4.31
CA PHE A 116 27.77 9.11 -5.19
C PHE A 116 28.78 10.24 -5.42
N VAL A 117 28.58 10.97 -6.52
CA VAL A 117 29.28 12.20 -6.87
C VAL A 117 28.32 13.37 -6.68
N ARG A 118 28.78 14.42 -5.98
CA ARG A 118 28.06 15.70 -5.89
C ARG A 118 28.56 16.63 -6.99
N ILE A 119 27.61 17.22 -7.70
CA ILE A 119 27.84 18.13 -8.81
C ILE A 119 27.27 19.49 -8.40
N ASP A 120 28.12 20.51 -8.30
CA ASP A 120 27.70 21.88 -8.05
C ASP A 120 27.83 22.73 -9.31
N ARG A 121 26.87 23.64 -9.52
CA ARG A 121 26.85 24.57 -10.63
C ARG A 121 26.54 25.96 -10.12
N GLU A 122 27.27 26.97 -10.59
CA GLU A 122 27.03 28.36 -10.17
C GLU A 122 25.57 28.76 -10.38
N GLY A 123 24.91 29.18 -9.29
CA GLY A 123 23.53 29.65 -9.31
C GLY A 123 22.44 28.55 -9.40
N LYS A 124 22.80 27.26 -9.33
CA LYS A 124 21.84 26.15 -9.24
C LYS A 124 22.09 25.31 -7.99
N ALA A 125 21.06 24.60 -7.53
CA ALA A 125 21.22 23.63 -6.46
C ALA A 125 21.99 22.39 -6.94
N SER A 126 22.66 21.73 -5.99
CA SER A 126 23.52 20.58 -6.24
C SER A 126 22.76 19.41 -6.85
N GLU A 127 23.37 18.79 -7.85
CA GLU A 127 22.94 17.54 -8.47
C GLU A 127 23.78 16.37 -7.93
N TYR A 128 23.25 15.15 -8.05
CA TYR A 128 23.87 13.96 -7.51
C TYR A 128 23.84 12.85 -8.55
N TRP A 129 24.92 12.07 -8.65
CA TRP A 129 25.00 10.92 -9.54
C TRP A 129 25.51 9.72 -8.74
N THR A 130 24.89 8.55 -8.88
CA THR A 130 25.35 7.35 -8.16
C THR A 130 26.42 6.62 -8.95
N ILE A 131 27.36 6.02 -8.23
CA ILE A 131 28.48 5.26 -8.79
C ILE A 131 28.21 3.76 -8.57
N GLU A 132 28.17 3.00 -9.65
CA GLU A 132 28.17 1.54 -9.64
C GLU A 132 29.58 1.04 -9.97
N ASN A 133 30.18 0.24 -9.08
CA ASN A 133 31.50 -0.34 -9.30
C ASN A 133 31.37 -1.70 -10.00
N LEU A 134 32.03 -1.86 -11.15
CA LEU A 134 31.98 -3.09 -11.96
C LEU A 134 32.97 -4.18 -11.50
N GLY A 135 33.79 -3.91 -10.49
CA GLY A 135 34.70 -4.88 -9.85
C GLY A 135 36.00 -5.12 -10.62
N ASN A 136 36.21 -4.47 -11.76
CA ASN A 136 37.38 -4.57 -12.62
C ASN A 136 38.25 -3.29 -12.63
N GLY A 137 38.03 -2.36 -11.69
CA GLY A 137 38.64 -1.02 -11.67
C GLY A 137 37.75 0.07 -12.28
N THR A 138 36.85 -0.31 -13.19
CA THR A 138 35.94 0.64 -13.85
C THR A 138 34.62 0.85 -13.09
N VAL A 139 34.01 2.00 -13.31
CA VAL A 139 32.74 2.42 -12.71
C VAL A 139 31.74 2.86 -13.78
N LEU A 140 30.46 2.78 -13.43
CA LEU A 140 29.35 3.41 -14.15
C LEU A 140 28.76 4.54 -13.29
N LEU A 141 28.46 5.67 -13.92
CA LEU A 141 27.71 6.75 -13.31
C LEU A 141 26.27 6.69 -13.79
N HIS A 142 25.32 6.73 -12.87
CA HIS A 142 23.89 6.78 -13.18
C HIS A 142 23.30 8.12 -12.77
N GLU A 143 22.56 8.72 -13.71
CA GLU A 143 21.75 9.89 -13.43
C GLU A 143 20.74 9.57 -12.32
N THR A 144 20.66 10.46 -11.34
CA THR A 144 19.71 10.38 -10.23
C THR A 144 18.66 11.46 -10.37
N GLN A 145 17.60 11.32 -9.58
CA GLN A 145 16.61 12.38 -9.40
C GLN A 145 16.59 12.81 -7.95
N THR A 146 16.47 14.11 -7.68
CA THR A 146 16.50 14.64 -6.32
C THR A 146 15.22 15.36 -5.94
N LEU A 147 14.83 15.21 -4.69
CA LEU A 147 13.73 15.94 -4.09
C LEU A 147 14.19 16.55 -2.76
N ARG A 148 14.13 17.88 -2.66
CA ARG A 148 14.52 18.64 -1.48
C ARG A 148 13.36 19.51 -1.02
N ASN A 149 12.99 19.41 0.25
CA ASN A 149 11.96 20.26 0.84
C ASN A 149 12.63 21.41 1.59
N LEU A 150 12.45 22.64 1.13
CA LEU A 150 12.97 23.83 1.78
C LEU A 150 12.10 24.25 2.98
N PRO A 151 12.64 25.00 3.95
CA PRO A 151 11.91 25.40 5.16
C PRO A 151 10.71 26.33 4.89
N ASP A 152 10.72 27.04 3.77
CA ASP A 152 9.63 27.90 3.29
C ASP A 152 8.46 27.10 2.67
N GLY A 153 8.59 25.77 2.56
CA GLY A 153 7.61 24.88 1.95
C GLY A 153 7.81 24.69 0.44
N THR A 154 8.81 25.33 -0.17
CA THR A 154 9.16 25.12 -1.57
C THR A 154 9.80 23.75 -1.75
N ILE A 155 9.30 22.99 -2.72
CA ILE A 155 9.89 21.68 -3.08
C ILE A 155 10.79 21.92 -4.29
N LEU A 156 12.06 21.55 -4.19
CA LEU A 156 12.97 21.51 -5.32
C LEU A 156 13.04 20.09 -5.89
N VAL A 157 12.91 19.97 -7.20
CA VAL A 157 13.12 18.75 -7.98
C VAL A 157 14.31 18.98 -8.88
N ASN A 158 15.33 18.11 -8.78
CA ASN A 158 16.58 18.26 -9.55
C ASN A 158 17.18 19.67 -9.44
N GLY A 159 17.11 20.23 -8.23
CA GLY A 159 17.60 21.58 -7.92
C GLY A 159 16.76 22.75 -8.40
N LEU A 160 15.63 22.52 -9.08
CA LEU A 160 14.71 23.56 -9.56
C LEU A 160 13.38 23.53 -8.80
N PRO A 161 12.69 24.67 -8.60
CA PRO A 161 11.36 24.67 -8.00
C PRO A 161 10.40 23.74 -8.74
N LYS A 162 9.67 22.92 -7.97
CA LYS A 162 8.72 21.97 -8.52
C LYS A 162 7.66 22.70 -9.34
N GLY A 163 7.51 22.26 -10.58
CA GLY A 163 6.49 22.69 -11.51
C GLY A 163 5.07 22.38 -11.06
N ARG A 164 4.12 23.19 -11.51
CA ARG A 164 2.67 23.01 -11.43
C ARG A 164 2.05 22.64 -12.77
N GLU A 165 2.74 22.90 -13.89
CA GLU A 165 2.30 22.65 -15.26
C GLU A 165 3.18 21.64 -15.99
N LYS A 166 2.64 21.06 -17.08
CA LYS A 166 3.32 20.05 -17.88
C LYS A 166 4.53 20.67 -18.59
N GLY A 167 5.73 20.11 -18.34
CA GLY A 167 6.99 20.61 -18.90
C GLY A 167 7.79 21.50 -17.93
N GLU A 168 7.23 21.79 -16.76
CA GLU A 168 7.98 22.37 -15.64
C GLU A 168 8.70 21.27 -14.83
N PRO A 169 9.66 21.61 -13.96
CA PRO A 169 10.48 20.62 -13.24
C PRO A 169 9.65 19.66 -12.37
N GLU A 170 9.59 18.40 -12.76
CA GLU A 170 8.96 17.30 -12.02
C GLU A 170 9.82 16.04 -12.14
N LEU A 171 9.61 15.08 -11.24
CA LEU A 171 10.32 13.80 -11.31
C LEU A 171 9.87 13.04 -12.56
N HIS A 172 10.86 12.58 -13.31
CA HIS A 172 10.68 11.78 -14.49
C HIS A 172 10.12 10.40 -14.14
N PRO A 173 9.08 9.93 -14.87
CA PRO A 173 8.54 8.60 -14.74
C PRO A 173 9.60 7.50 -14.90
N ALA A 174 9.45 6.44 -14.13
CA ALA A 174 10.47 5.42 -13.93
C ALA A 174 9.99 4.00 -14.27
N GLY A 175 10.96 3.07 -14.29
CA GLY A 175 10.73 1.64 -14.41
C GLY A 175 10.66 1.17 -15.86
N PHE A 176 11.76 0.66 -16.39
CA PHE A 176 11.86 0.19 -17.78
C PHE A 176 12.80 -1.01 -17.90
N VAL A 177 12.70 -1.71 -19.02
CA VAL A 177 13.57 -2.83 -19.36
C VAL A 177 14.77 -2.30 -20.13
N THR A 178 15.98 -2.62 -19.69
CA THR A 178 17.24 -2.23 -20.37
C THR A 178 17.78 -3.32 -21.27
N LYS A 179 17.48 -4.59 -20.97
CA LYS A 179 17.95 -5.74 -21.75
C LYS A 179 16.87 -6.80 -21.86
N LEU A 180 16.68 -7.30 -23.08
CA LEU A 180 15.82 -8.44 -23.38
C LEU A 180 16.63 -9.67 -23.81
N PRO A 181 16.03 -10.87 -23.79
CA PRO A 181 16.69 -12.09 -24.22
C PRO A 181 17.10 -12.02 -25.69
N GLY A 182 18.34 -12.43 -25.99
CA GLY A 182 18.88 -12.40 -27.36
C GLY A 182 19.07 -10.98 -27.92
N ASP A 183 19.26 -9.97 -27.05
CA ASP A 183 19.51 -8.56 -27.40
C ASP A 183 18.45 -7.94 -28.32
N GLN A 184 17.22 -8.45 -28.26
CA GLN A 184 16.09 -7.89 -28.99
C GLN A 184 15.67 -6.53 -28.41
N GLN A 185 15.11 -5.66 -29.26
CA GLN A 185 14.56 -4.38 -28.80
C GLN A 185 13.10 -4.49 -28.35
N LYS A 186 12.37 -5.49 -28.86
CA LYS A 186 10.95 -5.74 -28.55
C LYS A 186 10.66 -7.23 -28.59
N THR A 187 9.77 -7.71 -27.73
CA THR A 187 9.33 -9.11 -27.73
C THR A 187 8.15 -9.37 -28.66
N GLY A 188 7.31 -8.36 -28.89
CA GLY A 188 5.96 -8.55 -29.43
C GLY A 188 5.01 -9.23 -28.43
N PRO A 189 3.84 -9.71 -28.89
CA PRO A 189 2.83 -10.34 -28.03
C PRO A 189 3.38 -11.55 -27.28
N LEU A 190 3.10 -11.60 -25.97
CA LEU A 190 3.50 -12.67 -25.07
C LEU A 190 2.29 -13.47 -24.60
N THR A 191 2.50 -14.75 -24.36
CA THR A 191 1.53 -15.59 -23.64
C THR A 191 1.67 -15.39 -22.14
N VAL A 192 0.65 -15.81 -21.40
CA VAL A 192 0.59 -15.76 -19.93
C VAL A 192 1.84 -16.37 -19.28
N THR A 193 2.36 -17.46 -19.83
CA THR A 193 3.57 -18.15 -19.30
C THR A 193 4.86 -17.54 -19.85
N SER A 194 4.91 -17.20 -21.14
CA SER A 194 6.12 -16.64 -21.75
C SER A 194 6.48 -15.26 -21.17
N PHE A 195 5.48 -14.52 -20.67
CA PHE A 195 5.69 -13.27 -19.95
C PHE A 195 6.71 -13.41 -18.81
N PHE A 196 6.56 -14.44 -17.97
CA PHE A 196 7.48 -14.65 -16.86
C PHE A 196 8.85 -15.14 -17.31
N SER A 197 8.92 -16.06 -18.28
CA SER A 197 10.22 -16.57 -18.75
C SER A 197 11.04 -15.47 -19.42
N THR A 198 10.39 -14.61 -20.22
CA THR A 198 11.05 -13.47 -20.86
C THR A 198 11.51 -12.47 -19.81
N LEU A 199 10.64 -12.12 -18.85
CA LEU A 199 11.02 -11.21 -17.77
C LEU A 199 12.19 -11.76 -16.96
N GLN A 200 12.19 -13.05 -16.62
CA GLN A 200 13.27 -13.71 -15.87
C GLN A 200 14.64 -13.59 -16.55
N GLN A 201 14.66 -13.58 -17.89
CA GLN A 201 15.85 -13.45 -18.71
C GLN A 201 16.17 -11.99 -19.10
N SER A 202 15.37 -11.04 -18.64
CA SER A 202 15.53 -9.61 -18.92
C SER A 202 16.25 -8.88 -17.78
N GLU A 203 16.69 -7.65 -18.03
CA GLU A 203 17.19 -6.72 -17.01
C GLU A 203 16.21 -5.55 -16.87
N VAL A 204 15.80 -5.26 -15.64
CA VAL A 204 14.85 -4.19 -15.32
C VAL A 204 15.52 -3.16 -14.43
N VAL A 205 15.33 -1.88 -14.76
CA VAL A 205 15.79 -0.77 -13.91
C VAL A 205 14.71 -0.47 -12.89
N LEU A 206 14.98 -0.88 -11.64
CA LEU A 206 14.21 -0.46 -10.48
C LEU A 206 14.76 0.85 -9.95
N TRP A 207 13.99 1.50 -9.09
CA TRP A 207 14.38 2.75 -8.46
C TRP A 207 14.34 2.60 -6.95
N ASP A 208 15.39 3.07 -6.30
CA ASP A 208 15.52 3.09 -4.84
C ASP A 208 15.96 4.49 -4.40
N TYR A 209 15.99 4.75 -3.10
CA TYR A 209 16.35 6.07 -2.60
C TYR A 209 17.17 6.02 -1.32
N PHE A 210 17.97 7.07 -1.12
CA PHE A 210 18.59 7.38 0.16
C PHE A 210 18.34 8.84 0.52
N ASP A 211 18.29 9.12 1.82
CA ASP A 211 18.16 10.49 2.33
C ASP A 211 19.56 11.01 2.69
N LEU A 212 19.96 12.12 2.10
CA LEU A 212 21.18 12.87 2.44
C LEU A 212 20.87 13.97 3.44
N LYS A 213 21.68 14.01 4.50
CA LYS A 213 21.69 15.09 5.49
C LYS A 213 23.04 15.79 5.42
N ILE A 214 23.03 17.03 4.98
CA ILE A 214 24.22 17.88 4.90
C ILE A 214 24.03 19.00 5.91
N GLU A 215 25.01 19.22 6.78
CA GLU A 215 24.91 20.27 7.80
C GLU A 215 24.69 21.64 7.14
N GLY A 216 23.64 22.34 7.56
CA GLY A 216 23.24 23.64 7.00
C GLY A 216 22.36 23.57 5.75
N GLU A 217 22.13 22.39 5.16
CA GLU A 217 21.20 22.21 4.04
C GLU A 217 19.94 21.44 4.48
N SER A 218 18.84 21.61 3.74
CA SER A 218 17.63 20.81 3.94
C SER A 218 17.84 19.36 3.49
N ASP A 219 17.20 18.42 4.20
CA ASP A 219 17.18 16.98 3.85
C ASP A 219 16.89 16.79 2.34
N THR A 220 17.82 16.13 1.66
CA THR A 220 17.72 15.86 0.22
C THR A 220 17.51 14.38 0.00
N ARG A 221 16.41 14.01 -0.63
CA ARG A 221 16.18 12.63 -1.06
C ARG A 221 16.74 12.44 -2.46
N VAL A 222 17.60 11.43 -2.61
CA VAL A 222 18.19 11.06 -3.90
C VAL A 222 17.60 9.72 -4.33
N TYR A 223 16.95 9.72 -5.49
CA TYR A 223 16.40 8.54 -6.15
C TYR A 223 17.36 8.07 -7.22
N PHE A 224 17.75 6.81 -7.19
CA PHE A 224 18.77 6.28 -8.09
C PHE A 224 18.31 5.00 -8.79
N GLN A 225 18.93 4.74 -9.93
CA GLN A 225 18.68 3.57 -10.77
C GLN A 225 19.35 2.35 -10.16
N LYS A 226 18.61 1.25 -10.03
CA LYS A 226 19.07 -0.04 -9.55
C LYS A 226 18.76 -1.11 -10.59
N ARG A 227 19.77 -1.43 -11.41
CA ARG A 227 19.68 -2.53 -12.39
C ARG A 227 19.48 -3.84 -11.66
N THR A 228 18.38 -4.51 -11.97
CA THR A 228 17.97 -5.73 -11.29
C THR A 228 17.70 -6.80 -12.35
N PRO A 229 18.41 -7.95 -12.31
CA PRO A 229 18.08 -9.09 -13.14
C PRO A 229 16.62 -9.49 -12.91
N GLY A 230 15.87 -9.76 -13.97
CA GLY A 230 14.46 -10.10 -13.85
C GLY A 230 14.21 -11.41 -13.08
N SER A 231 15.21 -12.30 -13.03
CA SER A 231 15.22 -13.46 -12.14
C SER A 231 15.18 -13.08 -10.66
N HIS A 232 15.75 -11.94 -10.27
CA HIS A 232 15.64 -11.37 -8.93
C HIS A 232 14.30 -10.63 -8.75
N VAL A 233 13.82 -9.92 -9.78
CA VAL A 233 12.50 -9.26 -9.72
C VAL A 233 11.39 -10.24 -9.39
N LEU A 234 11.41 -11.43 -10.01
CA LEU A 234 10.41 -12.48 -9.80
C LEU A 234 10.65 -13.31 -8.53
N ARG A 235 11.74 -13.07 -7.82
CA ARG A 235 12.14 -13.89 -6.67
C ARG A 235 11.42 -13.41 -5.41
N PRO A 236 10.69 -14.30 -4.70
CA PRO A 236 10.06 -13.93 -3.44
C PRO A 236 11.10 -13.49 -2.41
N GLY A 237 10.78 -12.40 -1.69
CA GLY A 237 11.61 -11.86 -0.62
C GLY A 237 12.66 -10.83 -1.05
N GLU A 238 12.79 -10.48 -2.32
CA GLU A 238 13.77 -9.47 -2.78
C GLU A 238 13.34 -8.03 -2.47
N TYR A 239 12.04 -7.76 -2.36
CA TYR A 239 11.55 -6.44 -1.98
C TYR A 239 12.08 -6.07 -0.58
N PRO A 240 12.61 -4.85 -0.33
CA PRO A 240 13.31 -4.51 0.91
C PRO A 240 12.56 -4.87 2.19
N LYS A 241 11.23 -4.76 2.20
CA LYS A 241 10.40 -5.12 3.35
C LYS A 241 10.35 -6.63 3.65
N PHE A 242 10.49 -7.45 2.61
CA PHE A 242 10.48 -8.91 2.70
C PHE A 242 11.89 -9.50 2.64
N SER A 243 12.93 -8.66 2.58
CA SER A 243 14.35 -9.08 2.61
C SER A 243 14.70 -9.91 3.84
N GLY A 244 13.99 -9.71 4.96
CA GLY A 244 14.12 -10.52 6.16
C GLY A 244 13.81 -12.02 5.96
N ILE A 245 13.10 -12.40 4.89
CA ILE A 245 12.89 -13.82 4.55
C ILE A 245 14.19 -14.47 4.07
N ARG A 246 15.07 -13.69 3.44
CA ARG A 246 16.34 -14.11 2.85
C ARG A 246 17.50 -14.08 3.83
N LYS A 247 17.43 -13.23 4.85
CA LYS A 247 18.42 -13.17 5.91
C LYS A 247 18.32 -14.42 6.79
N ASP A 248 19.44 -14.82 7.39
CA ASP A 248 19.48 -15.96 8.32
C ASP A 248 18.73 -15.67 9.64
N GLU A 249 18.38 -14.41 9.87
CA GLU A 249 17.64 -13.96 11.04
C GLU A 249 16.21 -14.50 11.10
N LEU A 250 15.87 -15.19 12.19
CA LEU A 250 14.54 -15.75 12.42
C LEU A 250 13.45 -14.67 12.51
N ALA A 251 13.78 -13.48 13.03
CA ALA A 251 12.83 -12.38 13.20
C ALA A 251 12.18 -11.96 11.87
N GLY A 252 12.97 -11.88 10.78
CA GLY A 252 12.46 -11.52 9.46
C GLY A 252 11.47 -12.54 8.89
N LYS A 253 11.75 -13.84 9.07
CA LYS A 253 10.86 -14.93 8.64
C LYS A 253 9.58 -14.96 9.47
N LEU A 254 9.69 -14.77 10.79
CA LEU A 254 8.53 -14.68 11.69
C LEU A 254 7.64 -13.47 11.38
N ASN A 255 8.24 -12.31 11.06
CA ASN A 255 7.49 -11.13 10.66
C ASN A 255 6.63 -11.38 9.41
N PHE A 256 7.19 -12.06 8.40
CA PHE A 256 6.45 -12.42 7.19
C PHE A 256 5.33 -13.42 7.48
N LEU A 257 5.62 -14.48 8.23
CA LEU A 257 4.61 -15.46 8.63
C LEU A 257 3.48 -14.80 9.43
N SER A 258 3.84 -13.90 10.34
CA SER A 258 2.90 -13.11 11.14
C SER A 258 1.99 -12.24 10.26
N LEU A 259 2.55 -11.56 9.24
CA LEU A 259 1.76 -10.80 8.27
C LEU A 259 0.79 -11.69 7.49
N MET A 260 1.25 -12.85 7.01
CA MET A 260 0.41 -13.78 6.23
C MET A 260 -0.73 -14.34 7.09
N LEU A 261 -0.42 -14.71 8.34
CA LEU A 261 -1.43 -15.17 9.30
C LEU A 261 -2.45 -14.06 9.58
N ALA A 262 -1.99 -12.83 9.83
CA ALA A 262 -2.86 -11.67 10.04
C ALA A 262 -3.75 -11.39 8.82
N LEU A 263 -3.23 -11.51 7.60
CA LEU A 263 -4.02 -11.27 6.39
C LEU A 263 -5.08 -12.35 6.18
N PHE A 264 -4.72 -13.61 6.38
CA PHE A 264 -5.63 -14.76 6.26
C PHE A 264 -6.73 -14.72 7.33
N CYS A 265 -6.33 -14.69 8.60
CA CYS A 265 -7.23 -14.65 9.75
C CYS A 265 -8.05 -13.35 9.79
N GLY A 266 -7.42 -12.22 9.45
CA GLY A 266 -8.07 -10.92 9.42
C GLY A 266 -9.25 -10.94 8.46
N THR A 267 -9.04 -11.41 7.23
CA THR A 267 -10.09 -11.50 6.19
C THR A 267 -11.30 -12.31 6.68
N ALA A 268 -11.07 -13.43 7.36
CA ALA A 268 -12.14 -14.29 7.87
C ALA A 268 -12.96 -13.68 9.02
N SER A 269 -12.40 -12.68 9.71
CA SER A 269 -12.95 -12.13 10.95
C SER A 269 -13.69 -10.80 10.79
N LEU A 270 -13.85 -10.31 9.56
CA LEU A 270 -14.41 -8.98 9.27
C LEU A 270 -15.94 -8.98 9.34
N PRO A 271 -16.57 -8.35 10.35
CA PRO A 271 -18.02 -8.44 10.57
C PRO A 271 -18.84 -7.88 9.40
N HIS A 272 -18.31 -6.86 8.71
CA HIS A 272 -18.97 -6.22 7.58
C HIS A 272 -19.12 -7.14 6.34
N ILE A 273 -18.37 -8.24 6.27
CA ILE A 273 -18.54 -9.30 5.28
C ILE A 273 -19.57 -10.30 5.79
N LEU A 274 -19.47 -10.72 7.05
CA LEU A 274 -20.36 -11.71 7.66
C LEU A 274 -21.83 -11.28 7.62
N ILE A 275 -22.11 -10.01 7.97
CA ILE A 275 -23.49 -9.48 7.99
C ILE A 275 -24.18 -9.53 6.63
N ARG A 276 -23.43 -9.60 5.53
CA ARG A 276 -24.00 -9.69 4.17
C ARG A 276 -24.58 -11.07 3.91
N TYR A 277 -24.06 -12.12 4.53
CA TYR A 277 -24.64 -13.46 4.42
C TYR A 277 -26.03 -13.55 5.02
N TYR A 278 -26.32 -12.75 6.06
CA TYR A 278 -27.64 -12.70 6.69
C TYR A 278 -28.72 -12.05 5.81
N THR A 279 -28.32 -11.38 4.73
CA THR A 279 -29.27 -10.80 3.76
C THR A 279 -29.60 -11.76 2.60
N VAL A 280 -28.93 -12.91 2.53
CA VAL A 280 -29.19 -13.95 1.52
C VAL A 280 -30.32 -14.84 2.02
N LYS A 281 -31.30 -15.12 1.15
CA LYS A 281 -32.53 -15.83 1.52
C LYS A 281 -32.31 -17.30 1.90
N ASP A 282 -31.28 -17.93 1.33
CA ASP A 282 -31.05 -19.37 1.44
C ASP A 282 -29.56 -19.73 1.54
N GLU A 283 -29.26 -20.79 2.30
CA GLU A 283 -27.89 -21.25 2.56
C GLU A 283 -27.15 -21.68 1.29
N SER A 284 -27.88 -22.27 0.33
CA SER A 284 -27.33 -22.71 -0.96
C SER A 284 -26.82 -21.53 -1.78
N SER A 285 -27.61 -20.46 -1.87
CA SER A 285 -27.22 -19.22 -2.53
C SER A 285 -26.10 -18.50 -1.78
N ALA A 286 -26.08 -18.55 -0.44
CA ALA A 286 -24.97 -17.99 0.35
C ALA A 286 -23.65 -18.71 0.03
N ARG A 287 -23.66 -20.04 -0.07
CA ARG A 287 -22.49 -20.84 -0.45
C ARG A 287 -22.05 -20.57 -1.88
N LYS A 288 -22.98 -20.55 -2.85
CA LYS A 288 -22.68 -20.21 -4.25
C LYS A 288 -22.09 -18.81 -4.37
N SER A 289 -22.69 -17.82 -3.70
CA SER A 289 -22.19 -16.45 -3.64
C SER A 289 -20.77 -16.39 -3.10
N THR A 290 -20.47 -17.15 -2.04
CA THR A 290 -19.11 -17.26 -1.50
C THR A 290 -18.14 -17.82 -2.52
N ILE A 291 -18.48 -18.91 -3.21
CA ILE A 291 -17.60 -19.54 -4.21
C ILE A 291 -17.30 -18.56 -5.35
N VAL A 292 -18.34 -17.91 -5.90
CA VAL A 292 -18.17 -16.90 -6.96
C VAL A 292 -17.31 -15.74 -6.46
N GLY A 293 -17.55 -15.27 -5.23
CA GLY A 293 -16.75 -14.23 -4.58
C GLY A 293 -15.26 -14.59 -4.49
N ILE A 294 -14.91 -15.75 -3.94
CA ILE A 294 -13.48 -16.11 -3.80
C ILE A 294 -12.84 -16.37 -5.17
N ALA A 295 -13.57 -16.93 -6.14
CA ALA A 295 -13.08 -17.13 -7.49
C ALA A 295 -12.78 -15.79 -8.19
N SER A 296 -13.69 -14.82 -8.11
CA SER A 296 -13.49 -13.47 -8.67
C SER A 296 -12.34 -12.72 -7.97
N ILE A 297 -12.22 -12.81 -6.65
CA ILE A 297 -11.12 -12.20 -5.90
C ILE A 297 -9.77 -12.86 -6.26
N GLY A 298 -9.74 -14.20 -6.32
CA GLY A 298 -8.55 -14.96 -6.71
C GLY A 298 -8.10 -14.62 -8.13
N PHE A 299 -9.05 -14.57 -9.07
CA PHE A 299 -8.78 -14.14 -10.44
C PHE A 299 -8.23 -12.72 -10.50
N PHE A 300 -8.84 -11.78 -9.77
CA PHE A 300 -8.33 -10.41 -9.67
C PHE A 300 -6.90 -10.35 -9.14
N TYR A 301 -6.56 -11.10 -8.08
CA TYR A 301 -5.19 -11.12 -7.55
C TYR A 301 -4.18 -11.64 -8.57
N VAL A 302 -4.53 -12.64 -9.37
CA VAL A 302 -3.68 -13.08 -10.49
C VAL A 302 -3.45 -11.95 -11.48
N LEU A 303 -4.49 -11.18 -11.84
CA LEU A 303 -4.35 -10.02 -12.73
C LEU A 303 -3.46 -8.92 -12.12
N THR A 304 -3.58 -8.65 -10.81
CA THR A 304 -2.73 -7.65 -10.14
C THR A 304 -1.24 -7.96 -10.21
N LEU A 305 -0.86 -9.24 -10.29
CA LEU A 305 0.53 -9.64 -10.49
C LEU A 305 1.06 -9.13 -11.84
N TYR A 306 0.32 -9.34 -12.93
CA TYR A 306 0.70 -8.85 -14.26
C TYR A 306 0.70 -7.33 -14.32
N MET A 307 -0.30 -6.67 -13.73
CA MET A 307 -0.35 -5.21 -13.69
C MET A 307 0.83 -4.63 -12.90
N GLY A 308 1.20 -5.23 -11.77
CA GLY A 308 2.35 -4.78 -10.98
C GLY A 308 3.67 -4.89 -11.74
N LEU A 309 3.92 -6.04 -12.37
CA LEU A 309 5.12 -6.26 -13.19
C LEU A 309 5.11 -5.40 -14.46
N GLY A 310 3.96 -5.27 -15.11
CA GLY A 310 3.79 -4.41 -16.29
C GLY A 310 4.02 -2.94 -15.98
N ALA A 311 3.51 -2.43 -14.84
CA ALA A 311 3.75 -1.07 -14.38
C ALA A 311 5.24 -0.81 -14.17
N MET A 312 5.94 -1.76 -13.54
CA MET A 312 7.38 -1.71 -13.28
C MET A 312 8.23 -1.64 -14.56
N THR A 313 7.73 -2.14 -15.69
CA THR A 313 8.42 -2.13 -16.98
C THR A 313 7.90 -1.10 -17.98
N SER A 314 6.89 -0.30 -17.60
CA SER A 314 6.13 0.54 -18.54
C SER A 314 6.79 1.89 -18.87
N GLY A 315 7.69 2.36 -18.01
CA GLY A 315 8.27 3.69 -17.99
C GLY A 315 7.37 4.75 -17.37
N SER A 316 6.27 4.36 -16.70
CA SER A 316 5.25 5.30 -16.21
C SER A 316 5.19 5.45 -14.69
N LEU A 317 6.05 4.76 -13.95
CA LEU A 317 5.93 4.69 -12.50
C LEU A 317 6.32 6.02 -11.83
N ASP A 318 5.48 6.48 -10.90
CA ASP A 318 5.84 7.56 -9.98
C ASP A 318 6.68 6.98 -8.83
N ILE A 319 7.96 7.35 -8.78
CA ILE A 319 8.93 6.92 -7.76
C ILE A 319 8.58 7.41 -6.35
N THR A 320 7.72 8.42 -6.23
CA THR A 320 7.24 8.93 -4.94
C THR A 320 5.99 8.20 -4.44
N ASN A 321 5.25 7.51 -5.34
CA ASN A 321 3.95 6.96 -5.01
C ASN A 321 3.59 5.68 -5.77
N SER A 322 3.88 4.54 -5.13
CA SER A 322 3.53 3.22 -5.68
C SER A 322 2.03 2.93 -5.74
N ASN A 323 1.16 3.72 -5.10
CA ASN A 323 -0.29 3.47 -5.13
C ASN A 323 -0.89 3.82 -6.50
N MET A 324 -0.19 4.57 -7.35
CA MET A 324 -0.61 4.96 -8.71
C MET A 324 -0.15 4.00 -9.81
N ALA A 325 0.45 2.86 -9.46
CA ALA A 325 0.98 1.90 -10.44
C ALA A 325 -0.03 1.48 -11.52
N ALA A 326 -1.27 1.13 -11.15
CA ALA A 326 -2.28 0.69 -12.11
C ALA A 326 -2.82 1.83 -13.01
N PRO A 327 -3.22 3.01 -12.48
CA PRO A 327 -3.57 4.14 -13.33
C PRO A 327 -2.43 4.58 -14.26
N LEU A 328 -1.21 4.72 -13.75
CA LEU A 328 -0.07 5.17 -14.57
C LEU A 328 0.30 4.16 -15.65
N LEU A 329 0.22 2.86 -15.35
CA LEU A 329 0.33 1.81 -16.36
C LEU A 329 -0.70 2.00 -17.48
N ALA A 330 -1.95 2.28 -17.13
CA ALA A 330 -3.00 2.56 -18.09
C ALA A 330 -2.69 3.81 -18.93
N GLN A 331 -2.13 4.85 -18.30
CA GLN A 331 -1.67 6.08 -18.97
C GLN A 331 -0.56 5.81 -19.99
N SER A 332 0.34 4.87 -19.68
CA SER A 332 1.41 4.45 -20.60
C SER A 332 0.87 3.81 -21.89
N MET A 333 -0.40 3.40 -21.91
CA MET A 333 -1.06 2.78 -23.05
C MET A 333 -2.03 3.73 -23.74
N SER A 334 -2.89 4.40 -22.97
CA SER A 334 -3.86 5.36 -23.50
C SER A 334 -4.41 6.27 -22.40
N THR A 335 -4.56 7.56 -22.73
CA THR A 335 -5.24 8.54 -21.87
C THR A 335 -6.69 8.13 -21.54
N LEU A 336 -7.39 7.44 -22.47
CA LEU A 336 -8.75 6.96 -22.23
C LEU A 336 -8.77 5.86 -21.16
N LEU A 337 -7.81 4.93 -21.21
CA LEU A 337 -7.70 3.87 -20.21
C LEU A 337 -7.31 4.43 -18.84
N PHE A 338 -6.41 5.42 -18.81
CA PHE A 338 -6.11 6.16 -17.59
C PHE A 338 -7.37 6.78 -16.98
N ALA A 339 -8.17 7.50 -17.78
CA ALA A 339 -9.41 8.12 -17.32
C ALA A 339 -10.43 7.06 -16.83
N ALA A 340 -10.60 5.97 -17.57
CA ALA A 340 -11.55 4.90 -17.22
C ALA A 340 -11.14 4.16 -15.94
N ILE A 341 -9.89 3.72 -15.82
CA ILE A 341 -9.39 3.01 -14.62
C ILE A 341 -9.40 3.95 -13.41
N SER A 342 -9.02 5.21 -13.60
CA SER A 342 -9.08 6.21 -12.53
C SER A 342 -10.51 6.47 -12.06
N ALA A 343 -11.48 6.59 -12.98
CA ALA A 343 -12.89 6.74 -12.64
C ALA A 343 -13.45 5.51 -11.91
N ILE A 344 -13.09 4.30 -12.34
CA ILE A 344 -13.48 3.05 -11.67
C ILE A 344 -12.86 2.97 -10.28
N ALA A 345 -11.57 3.28 -10.13
CA ALA A 345 -10.88 3.29 -8.85
C ALA A 345 -11.51 4.31 -7.90
N PHE A 346 -11.76 5.54 -8.38
CA PHE A 346 -12.41 6.60 -7.62
C PHE A 346 -13.82 6.21 -7.17
N THR A 347 -14.65 5.69 -8.08
CA THR A 347 -16.01 5.20 -7.79
C THR A 347 -15.99 4.04 -6.80
N THR A 348 -14.98 3.16 -6.91
CA THR A 348 -14.80 2.02 -6.01
C THR A 348 -14.47 2.49 -4.60
N VAL A 349 -13.56 3.45 -4.45
CA VAL A 349 -13.22 4.08 -3.17
C VAL A 349 -14.46 4.74 -2.56
N LEU A 350 -15.14 5.63 -3.28
CA LEU A 350 -16.36 6.30 -2.79
C LEU A 350 -17.39 5.30 -2.27
N GLY A 351 -17.70 4.26 -3.05
CA GLY A 351 -18.72 3.29 -2.67
C GLY A 351 -18.29 2.27 -1.61
N THR A 352 -16.99 2.11 -1.33
CA THR A 352 -16.51 1.21 -0.26
C THR A 352 -16.41 1.97 1.06
N VAL A 353 -15.91 3.21 1.01
CA VAL A 353 -15.89 4.10 2.17
C VAL A 353 -17.30 4.38 2.67
N SER A 354 -18.26 4.65 1.77
CA SER A 354 -19.67 4.85 2.16
C SER A 354 -20.26 3.63 2.87
N GLY A 355 -19.99 2.43 2.34
CA GLY A 355 -20.44 1.17 2.94
C GLY A 355 -19.82 0.91 4.32
N LEU A 356 -18.53 1.22 4.50
CA LEU A 356 -17.86 1.07 5.80
C LEU A 356 -18.33 2.10 6.83
N ILE A 357 -18.54 3.35 6.42
CA ILE A 357 -19.07 4.40 7.31
C ILE A 357 -20.48 4.02 7.76
N LEU A 358 -21.34 3.57 6.84
CA LEU A 358 -22.68 3.12 7.16
C LEU A 358 -22.68 1.92 8.12
N ALA A 359 -21.82 0.92 7.87
CA ALA A 359 -21.67 -0.23 8.76
C ALA A 359 -21.19 0.19 10.15
N SER A 360 -20.23 1.13 10.21
CA SER A 360 -19.71 1.66 11.48
C SER A 360 -20.77 2.46 12.24
N ALA A 361 -21.55 3.28 11.55
CA ALA A 361 -22.65 4.02 12.14
C ALA A 361 -23.79 3.11 12.63
N GLY A 362 -24.07 2.03 11.90
CA GLY A 362 -24.97 0.98 12.32
C GLY A 362 -24.51 0.30 13.61
N ALA A 363 -23.22 -0.07 13.69
CA ALA A 363 -22.62 -0.64 14.90
C ALA A 363 -22.64 0.35 16.08
N VAL A 364 -22.36 1.64 15.87
CA VAL A 364 -22.48 2.65 16.93
C VAL A 364 -23.93 2.76 17.41
N THR A 365 -24.90 2.78 16.50
CA THR A 365 -26.31 2.96 16.88
C THR A 365 -26.89 1.72 17.56
N HIS A 366 -26.74 0.54 16.95
CA HIS A 366 -27.35 -0.69 17.44
C HIS A 366 -26.50 -1.37 18.52
N ASP A 367 -25.19 -1.49 18.33
CA ASP A 367 -24.33 -2.24 19.25
C ASP A 367 -23.96 -1.36 20.45
N LEU A 368 -23.50 -0.12 20.24
CA LEU A 368 -23.06 0.72 21.35
C LEU A 368 -24.22 1.40 22.09
N LEU A 369 -25.11 2.10 21.39
CA LEU A 369 -26.14 2.91 22.05
C LEU A 369 -27.35 2.11 22.50
N VAL A 370 -27.90 1.25 21.63
CA VAL A 370 -29.06 0.43 21.99
C VAL A 370 -28.66 -0.76 22.85
N SER A 371 -27.68 -1.57 22.44
CA SER A 371 -27.38 -2.83 23.14
C SER A 371 -26.52 -2.64 24.40
N VAL A 372 -25.51 -1.76 24.38
CA VAL A 372 -24.58 -1.55 25.51
C VAL A 372 -25.05 -0.44 26.45
N ALA A 373 -25.43 0.73 25.92
CA ALA A 373 -25.91 1.84 26.74
C ALA A 373 -27.38 1.72 27.15
N GLY A 374 -28.12 0.77 26.58
CA GLY A 374 -29.51 0.47 26.93
C GLY A 374 -30.50 1.58 26.56
N TRP A 375 -30.18 2.42 25.57
CA TRP A 375 -31.05 3.50 25.15
C TRP A 375 -32.23 2.96 24.35
N GLU A 376 -33.44 3.17 24.85
CA GLU A 376 -34.66 2.95 24.07
C GLU A 376 -34.83 4.10 23.08
N MET A 377 -34.84 3.77 21.80
CA MET A 377 -34.92 4.75 20.71
C MET A 377 -35.99 4.31 19.72
N THR A 378 -36.79 5.26 19.26
CA THR A 378 -37.69 5.05 18.12
C THR A 378 -36.89 4.85 16.83
N ASP A 379 -37.49 4.25 15.80
CA ASP A 379 -36.79 4.00 14.53
C ASP A 379 -36.35 5.30 13.84
N HIS A 380 -37.13 6.38 13.99
CA HIS A 380 -36.73 7.71 13.51
C HIS A 380 -35.51 8.27 14.24
N GLU A 381 -35.41 8.06 15.56
CA GLU A 381 -34.25 8.49 16.35
C GLU A 381 -33.02 7.65 16.02
N LYS A 382 -33.16 6.33 15.84
CA LYS A 382 -32.07 5.46 15.38
C LYS A 382 -31.49 5.94 14.06
N VAL A 383 -32.34 6.26 13.09
CA VAL A 383 -31.88 6.78 11.79
C VAL A 383 -31.18 8.12 11.94
N ARG A 384 -31.70 9.04 12.78
CA ARG A 384 -31.05 10.34 13.03
C ARG A 384 -29.67 10.17 13.67
N VAL A 385 -29.55 9.31 14.68
CA VAL A 385 -28.29 9.04 15.38
C VAL A 385 -27.30 8.29 14.48
N ALA A 386 -27.75 7.37 13.64
CA ALA A 386 -26.91 6.73 12.63
C ALA A 386 -26.35 7.75 11.63
N LYS A 387 -27.16 8.73 11.20
CA LYS A 387 -26.68 9.82 10.32
C LYS A 387 -25.65 10.70 11.02
N ILE A 388 -25.88 11.09 12.27
CA ILE A 388 -24.90 11.87 13.07
C ILE A 388 -23.61 11.08 13.27
N SER A 389 -23.71 9.80 13.65
CA SER A 389 -22.56 8.91 13.84
C SER A 389 -21.76 8.76 12.54
N SER A 390 -22.44 8.69 11.39
CA SER A 390 -21.80 8.64 10.07
C SER A 390 -20.94 9.89 9.80
N VAL A 391 -21.42 11.07 10.20
CA VAL A 391 -20.65 12.33 10.07
C VAL A 391 -19.42 12.30 10.96
N VAL A 392 -19.54 11.87 12.22
CA VAL A 392 -18.43 11.80 13.17
C VAL A 392 -17.37 10.79 12.71
N VAL A 393 -17.78 9.58 12.35
CA VAL A 393 -16.88 8.54 11.83
C VAL A 393 -16.22 8.99 10.52
N GLY A 394 -16.96 9.64 9.63
CA GLY A 394 -16.43 10.22 8.40
C GLY A 394 -15.39 11.31 8.66
N ALA A 395 -15.64 12.22 9.61
CA ALA A 395 -14.70 13.26 10.00
C ALA A 395 -13.39 12.67 10.55
N ILE A 396 -13.47 11.67 11.42
CA ILE A 396 -12.29 10.93 11.92
C ILE A 396 -11.53 10.29 10.75
N ALA A 397 -12.23 9.66 9.81
CA ALA A 397 -11.62 9.02 8.65
C ALA A 397 -10.91 10.04 7.72
N ILE A 398 -11.45 11.26 7.57
CA ILE A 398 -10.81 12.36 6.83
C ILE A 398 -9.51 12.78 7.52
N VAL A 399 -9.55 13.02 8.84
CA VAL A 399 -8.36 13.42 9.62
C VAL A 399 -7.26 12.36 9.51
N LEU A 400 -7.60 11.09 9.73
CA LEU A 400 -6.64 9.99 9.59
C LEU A 400 -6.14 9.84 8.15
N GLY A 401 -6.98 10.09 7.15
CA GLY A 401 -6.59 10.09 5.74
C GLY A 401 -5.54 11.15 5.41
N ILE A 402 -5.61 12.32 6.04
CA ILE A 402 -4.62 13.39 5.89
C ILE A 402 -3.34 13.04 6.66
N LEU A 403 -3.46 12.55 7.90
CA LEU A 403 -2.32 12.21 8.76
C LEU A 403 -1.43 11.12 8.16
N PHE A 404 -2.03 10.11 7.52
CA PHE A 404 -1.33 8.98 6.91
C PHE A 404 -0.97 9.20 5.43
N LYS A 405 -0.87 10.45 4.97
CA LYS A 405 -0.41 10.80 3.62
C LYS A 405 1.00 10.24 3.38
N GLY A 406 1.23 9.70 2.18
CA GLY A 406 2.54 9.18 1.77
C GLY A 406 2.79 7.73 2.18
N MET A 407 1.99 7.16 3.07
CA MET A 407 2.08 5.74 3.37
C MET A 407 1.45 4.89 2.26
N ASN A 408 2.07 3.75 1.95
CA ASN A 408 1.49 2.79 1.04
C ASN A 408 0.17 2.24 1.62
N VAL A 409 -0.88 2.21 0.81
CA VAL A 409 -2.22 1.78 1.24
C VAL A 409 -2.20 0.31 1.70
N SER A 410 -1.36 -0.54 1.11
CA SER A 410 -1.14 -1.94 1.52
C SER A 410 -0.67 -2.04 2.98
N TYR A 411 0.12 -1.09 3.49
CA TYR A 411 0.57 -1.08 4.88
C TYR A 411 -0.58 -0.78 5.84
N LEU A 412 -1.38 0.24 5.52
CA LEU A 412 -2.57 0.58 6.29
C LEU A 412 -3.58 -0.58 6.33
N VAL A 413 -3.67 -1.34 5.23
CA VAL A 413 -4.48 -2.56 5.16
C VAL A 413 -3.89 -3.62 6.10
N GLY A 414 -2.59 -3.89 6.05
CA GLY A 414 -1.95 -4.86 6.95
C GLY A 414 -2.21 -4.60 8.44
N TRP A 415 -2.17 -3.33 8.86
CA TRP A 415 -2.51 -2.95 10.24
C TRP A 415 -3.96 -3.25 10.60
N ALA A 416 -4.90 -2.84 9.75
CA ALA A 416 -6.33 -3.08 9.98
C ALA A 416 -6.66 -4.57 10.08
N PHE A 417 -6.05 -5.40 9.22
CA PHE A 417 -6.24 -6.85 9.23
C PHE A 417 -5.61 -7.52 10.45
N SER A 418 -4.44 -7.04 10.89
CA SER A 418 -3.79 -7.54 12.11
C SER A 418 -4.63 -7.29 13.36
N VAL A 419 -5.22 -6.10 13.49
CA VAL A 419 -6.12 -5.78 14.59
C VAL A 419 -7.39 -6.63 14.53
N ALA A 420 -8.00 -6.75 13.34
CA ALA A 420 -9.19 -7.58 13.15
C ALA A 420 -8.93 -9.07 13.50
N ALA A 421 -7.83 -9.62 13.00
CA ALA A 421 -7.42 -11.01 13.27
C ALA A 421 -7.22 -11.26 14.77
N SER A 422 -6.66 -10.29 15.50
CA SER A 422 -6.33 -10.45 16.91
C SER A 422 -7.54 -10.26 17.82
N ALA A 423 -8.42 -9.30 17.51
CA ALA A 423 -9.57 -8.96 18.34
C ALA A 423 -10.80 -9.84 18.04
N ASN A 424 -11.13 -10.06 16.77
CA ASN A 424 -12.42 -10.64 16.39
C ASN A 424 -12.36 -12.15 16.14
N LEU A 425 -11.27 -12.65 15.52
CA LEU A 425 -11.19 -14.06 15.14
C LEU A 425 -11.32 -15.01 16.35
N PRO A 426 -10.60 -14.82 17.48
CA PRO A 426 -10.67 -15.76 18.59
C PRO A 426 -12.09 -15.88 19.13
N SER A 427 -12.76 -14.73 19.28
CA SER A 427 -14.14 -14.64 19.73
C SER A 427 -15.11 -15.36 18.79
N LEU A 428 -15.03 -15.08 17.49
CA LEU A 428 -15.91 -15.68 16.48
C LEU A 428 -15.75 -17.21 16.40
N VAL A 429 -14.50 -17.69 16.36
CA VAL A 429 -14.21 -19.13 16.28
C VAL A 429 -14.66 -19.84 17.55
N MET A 430 -14.32 -19.31 18.73
CA MET A 430 -14.64 -19.98 19.98
C MET A 430 -16.15 -20.03 20.24
N ILE A 431 -16.90 -18.97 19.90
CA ILE A 431 -18.36 -18.97 20.01
C ILE A 431 -19.00 -20.10 19.17
N LEU A 432 -18.43 -20.41 18.00
CA LEU A 432 -18.97 -21.45 17.11
C LEU A 432 -18.56 -22.87 17.51
N PHE A 433 -17.34 -23.06 18.02
CA PHE A 433 -16.75 -24.40 18.19
C PHE A 433 -16.54 -24.83 19.65
N TRP A 434 -16.64 -23.93 20.63
CA TRP A 434 -16.43 -24.25 22.04
C TRP A 434 -17.64 -23.89 22.89
N ARG A 435 -18.19 -24.88 23.61
CA ARG A 435 -19.38 -24.69 24.46
C ARG A 435 -19.09 -23.91 25.74
N GLY A 436 -17.83 -23.85 26.19
CA GLY A 436 -17.42 -23.19 27.43
C GLY A 436 -17.25 -21.68 27.34
N VAL A 437 -17.66 -21.04 26.24
CA VAL A 437 -17.47 -19.60 26.03
C VAL A 437 -18.38 -18.78 26.93
N THR A 438 -17.78 -17.78 27.59
CA THR A 438 -18.53 -16.83 28.43
C THR A 438 -18.52 -15.42 27.83
N LYS A 439 -19.53 -14.60 28.17
CA LYS A 439 -19.57 -13.18 27.79
C LYS A 439 -18.32 -12.42 28.24
N GLN A 440 -17.86 -12.68 29.47
CA GLN A 440 -16.67 -12.02 30.03
C GLN A 440 -15.40 -12.44 29.29
N GLY A 441 -15.26 -13.72 28.93
CA GLY A 441 -14.14 -14.20 28.12
C GLY A 441 -14.06 -13.58 26.73
N VAL A 442 -15.20 -13.43 26.06
CA VAL A 442 -15.26 -12.75 24.76
C VAL A 442 -14.85 -11.28 24.87
N VAL A 443 -15.40 -10.54 25.85
CA VAL A 443 -15.06 -9.12 26.05
C VAL A 443 -13.57 -8.95 26.36
N ALA A 444 -13.01 -9.78 27.25
CA ALA A 444 -11.59 -9.73 27.59
C ALA A 444 -10.70 -10.04 26.38
N ALA A 445 -11.05 -11.05 25.58
CA ALA A 445 -10.29 -11.42 24.39
C ALA A 445 -10.27 -10.31 23.34
N VAL A 446 -11.41 -9.65 23.09
CA VAL A 446 -11.49 -8.53 22.16
C VAL A 446 -10.63 -7.36 22.64
N ILE A 447 -10.73 -6.99 23.92
CA ILE A 447 -9.95 -5.88 24.50
C ILE A 447 -8.46 -6.19 24.46
N VAL A 448 -8.03 -7.36 24.93
CA VAL A 448 -6.62 -7.76 24.94
C VAL A 448 -6.09 -7.87 23.51
N GLY A 449 -6.83 -8.49 22.60
CA GLY A 449 -6.45 -8.60 21.19
C GLY A 449 -6.30 -7.23 20.52
N MET A 450 -7.21 -6.29 20.77
CA MET A 450 -7.15 -4.93 20.23
C MET A 450 -5.99 -4.12 20.82
N VAL A 451 -5.85 -4.09 22.15
CA VAL A 451 -4.81 -3.31 22.84
C VAL A 451 -3.42 -3.86 22.55
N SER A 452 -3.24 -5.18 22.57
CA SER A 452 -1.95 -5.81 22.26
C SER A 452 -1.54 -5.62 20.81
N SER A 453 -2.44 -5.81 19.84
CA SER A 453 -2.12 -5.64 18.43
C SER A 453 -1.87 -4.18 18.07
N LEU A 454 -2.70 -3.25 18.54
CA LEU A 454 -2.51 -1.82 18.30
C LEU A 454 -1.25 -1.31 19.00
N GLY A 455 -1.03 -1.68 20.26
CA GLY A 455 0.17 -1.31 21.01
C GLY A 455 1.44 -1.80 20.31
N TRP A 456 1.44 -3.04 19.82
CA TRP A 456 2.58 -3.61 19.10
C TRP A 456 2.85 -2.89 17.78
N ILE A 457 1.81 -2.54 17.01
CA ILE A 457 1.93 -1.78 15.77
C ILE A 457 2.48 -0.38 16.06
N LEU A 458 1.95 0.31 17.07
CA LEU A 458 2.39 1.66 17.42
C LEU A 458 3.84 1.69 17.93
N LEU A 459 4.27 0.62 18.61
CA LEU A 459 5.62 0.49 19.14
C LEU A 459 6.64 -0.12 18.15
N SER A 460 6.21 -0.44 16.92
CA SER A 460 7.08 -1.02 15.89
C SER A 460 8.03 -0.01 15.26
N ALA A 461 9.20 -0.49 14.83
CA ALA A 461 10.20 0.31 14.13
C ALA A 461 9.63 1.07 12.93
N GLU A 462 8.73 0.43 12.17
CA GLU A 462 8.09 1.05 11.02
C GLU A 462 7.22 2.24 11.41
N THR A 463 6.44 2.15 12.49
CA THR A 463 5.61 3.29 12.95
C THR A 463 6.47 4.44 13.48
N PHE A 464 7.57 4.14 14.18
CA PHE A 464 8.51 5.19 14.60
C PHE A 464 9.12 5.93 13.40
N LYS A 465 9.47 5.20 12.35
CA LYS A 465 10.02 5.78 11.12
C LYS A 465 8.97 6.57 10.33
N GLU A 466 7.83 5.95 10.02
CA GLU A 466 6.87 6.47 9.03
C GLU A 466 5.82 7.41 9.65
N VAL A 467 5.52 7.30 10.95
CA VAL A 467 4.47 8.10 11.61
C VAL A 467 5.06 9.10 12.60
N TYR A 468 6.01 8.69 13.45
CA TYR A 468 6.61 9.58 14.45
C TYR A 468 7.81 10.39 13.92
N GLY A 469 8.28 10.11 12.70
CA GLY A 469 9.41 10.81 12.09
C GLY A 469 10.78 10.50 12.72
N MET A 470 10.85 9.53 13.64
CA MET A 470 12.07 9.11 14.32
C MET A 470 12.78 8.04 13.50
N LYS A 471 13.57 8.47 12.51
CA LYS A 471 14.37 7.58 11.65
C LYS A 471 15.47 6.88 12.47
N GLY A 472 15.61 5.57 12.32
CA GLY A 472 16.69 4.77 12.93
C GLY A 472 16.39 4.21 14.33
N HIS A 473 15.22 4.52 14.91
CA HIS A 473 14.80 3.89 16.17
C HIS A 473 14.44 2.41 15.93
N PRO A 474 15.02 1.45 16.67
CA PRO A 474 14.80 0.01 16.44
C PRO A 474 13.37 -0.45 16.77
N GLY A 475 12.53 0.44 17.32
CA GLY A 475 11.24 0.08 17.89
C GLY A 475 11.42 -0.66 19.22
N PHE A 476 10.32 -0.87 19.94
CA PHE A 476 10.32 -1.67 21.18
C PHE A 476 9.90 -3.12 20.92
N THR A 477 9.39 -3.41 19.73
CA THR A 477 8.92 -4.74 19.36
C THR A 477 9.94 -5.46 18.46
N PRO A 478 10.06 -6.79 18.59
CA PRO A 478 11.07 -7.56 17.85
C PRO A 478 10.80 -7.64 16.34
N PHE A 479 9.56 -7.44 15.90
CA PHE A 479 9.16 -7.37 14.50
C PHE A 479 7.87 -6.58 14.34
N GLY A 480 7.66 -5.97 13.17
CA GLY A 480 6.58 -5.01 12.95
C GLY A 480 5.16 -5.58 12.97
N GLN A 481 4.96 -6.86 12.61
CA GLN A 481 3.61 -7.44 12.50
C GLN A 481 3.24 -8.33 13.70
N PRO A 482 2.16 -8.02 14.44
CA PRO A 482 1.87 -8.68 15.72
C PRO A 482 1.19 -10.05 15.63
N GLY A 483 0.59 -10.38 14.48
CA GLY A 483 -0.38 -11.48 14.32
C GLY A 483 0.02 -12.83 14.94
N ILE A 484 1.28 -13.25 14.79
CA ILE A 484 1.76 -14.54 15.33
C ILE A 484 1.71 -14.61 16.86
N VAL A 485 1.78 -13.47 17.56
CA VAL A 485 1.72 -13.40 19.03
C VAL A 485 0.32 -13.03 19.49
N THR A 486 -0.29 -12.03 18.87
CA THR A 486 -1.55 -11.44 19.36
C THR A 486 -2.77 -12.31 19.06
N ILE A 487 -2.75 -13.11 17.99
CA ILE A 487 -3.85 -14.05 17.69
C ILE A 487 -3.90 -15.17 18.76
N PRO A 488 -2.81 -15.92 19.03
CA PRO A 488 -2.81 -16.91 20.13
C PRO A 488 -3.11 -16.28 21.49
N LEU A 489 -2.61 -15.08 21.77
CA LEU A 489 -2.91 -14.36 23.01
C LEU A 489 -4.41 -14.11 23.18
N GLY A 490 -5.11 -13.75 22.10
CA GLY A 490 -6.56 -13.59 22.11
C GLY A 490 -7.30 -14.90 22.42
N PHE A 491 -6.89 -16.03 21.82
CA PHE A 491 -7.43 -17.34 22.14
C PHE A 491 -7.17 -17.74 23.60
N LEU A 492 -5.93 -17.57 24.07
CA LEU A 492 -5.55 -17.89 25.44
C LEU A 492 -6.35 -17.07 26.46
N THR A 493 -6.46 -15.76 26.22
CA THR A 493 -7.23 -14.85 27.09
C THR A 493 -8.69 -15.28 27.14
N LEU A 494 -9.28 -15.61 25.98
CA LEU A 494 -10.66 -16.08 25.90
C LEU A 494 -10.88 -17.35 26.74
N VAL A 495 -9.99 -18.34 26.56
CA VAL A 495 -10.07 -19.62 27.27
C VAL A 495 -9.90 -19.43 28.78
N LEU A 496 -8.85 -18.72 29.21
CA LEU A 496 -8.56 -18.52 30.62
C LEU A 496 -9.69 -17.77 31.33
N VAL A 497 -10.12 -16.64 30.78
CA VAL A 497 -11.19 -15.86 31.39
C VAL A 497 -12.49 -16.65 31.35
N SER A 498 -12.80 -17.34 30.25
CA SER A 498 -14.02 -18.16 30.19
C SER A 498 -14.03 -19.29 31.19
N LEU A 499 -12.90 -19.96 31.45
CA LEU A 499 -12.79 -20.97 32.50
C LEU A 499 -12.93 -20.36 33.91
N MET A 500 -12.36 -19.18 34.13
CA MET A 500 -12.48 -18.47 35.42
C MET A 500 -13.90 -17.97 35.69
N THR A 501 -14.63 -17.61 34.65
CA THR A 501 -15.99 -17.04 34.74
C THR A 501 -17.08 -18.05 34.38
N ALA A 502 -16.71 -19.30 34.07
CA ALA A 502 -17.63 -20.39 33.85
C ALA A 502 -18.43 -20.58 35.13
N LYS A 503 -19.69 -20.16 35.08
CA LYS A 503 -20.61 -20.31 36.21
C LYS A 503 -20.72 -21.81 36.47
N ARG A 504 -20.24 -22.26 37.62
CA ARG A 504 -20.30 -23.64 38.16
C ARG A 504 -21.77 -24.08 38.27
N THR A 505 -22.41 -24.37 37.15
CA THR A 505 -23.86 -24.60 37.04
C THR A 505 -24.15 -25.88 36.26
N ASP A 506 -23.24 -26.86 36.30
CA ASP A 506 -23.47 -28.21 35.77
C ASP A 506 -23.36 -29.30 36.85
N THR A 507 -23.46 -28.97 38.15
CA THR A 507 -23.49 -29.97 39.23
C THR A 507 -24.79 -30.01 40.02
N ALA A 508 -25.89 -29.43 39.53
CA ALA A 508 -27.18 -29.46 40.23
C ALA A 508 -28.39 -29.92 39.39
N VAL A 509 -28.24 -30.20 38.09
CA VAL A 509 -29.35 -30.68 37.24
C VAL A 509 -29.19 -32.14 36.80
N GLU A 510 -27.98 -32.71 36.83
CA GLU A 510 -27.75 -34.14 36.57
C GLU A 510 -27.99 -35.07 37.78
N ALA A 511 -28.42 -34.53 38.94
CA ALA A 511 -28.82 -35.31 40.10
C ALA A 511 -30.36 -35.44 40.27
N ALA A 512 -31.15 -34.98 39.29
CA ALA A 512 -32.61 -35.00 39.35
C ALA A 512 -33.31 -35.29 37.99
N ALA A 513 -32.66 -36.03 37.10
CA ALA A 513 -33.27 -36.56 35.87
C ALA A 513 -32.99 -38.06 35.72
#